data_AF-A0A832AU54-F1
#
_entry.id   AF-A0A832AU54-F1
#
_cell.length_a   1.000
_cell.length_b   1.000
_cell.length_c   1.000
_cell.angle_alpha   90.00
_cell.angle_beta   90.00
_cell.angle_gamma   90.00
#
_symmetry.space_group_name_H-M   'P 1'
#
loop_
_entity.id
_entity.type
_entity.pdbx_description
1 polymer ?
#
loop_
_entity_poly.entity_id
_entity_poly.type
_entity_poly.pdbx_seq_one_letter_code
_entity_poly.pdbx_strand_id
1 'polypeptide(L)'
;QICQNALAFTLSKDVKLQDSFYIPNQLSSNPSGKDLLLPWLKENWLWLKKRLSAGTHMLPRYVGTLSTQRGYDKLKEIKEFFTSKKNYTPAIKKELTETLERIEINTLFAEWLGNDS
;
A
#
# COMPACT_ATOMS: atom_id res chain seq x y z
N GLN A 1 6.79 14.45 -10.45
CA GLN A 1 7.75 13.64 -11.24
C GLN A 1 8.66 12.74 -10.40
N ILE A 2 9.43 13.25 -9.42
CA ILE A 2 10.43 12.44 -8.68
C ILE A 2 9.84 11.19 -8.01
N CYS A 3 8.73 11.33 -7.27
CA CYS A 3 8.09 10.19 -6.59
C CYS A 3 7.57 9.12 -7.57
N GLN A 4 7.03 9.54 -8.72
CA GLN A 4 6.58 8.62 -9.78
C GLN A 4 7.75 7.87 -10.42
N ASN A 5 8.85 8.58 -10.70
CA ASN A 5 10.06 7.97 -11.24
C ASN A 5 10.66 6.97 -10.24
N ALA A 6 10.65 7.28 -8.95
CA ALA A 6 11.10 6.36 -7.90
C ALA A 6 10.21 5.09 -7.83
N LEU A 7 8.89 5.24 -7.91
CA LEU A 7 7.97 4.10 -7.99
C LEU A 7 8.18 3.26 -9.26
N ALA A 8 8.46 3.87 -10.40
CA ALA A 8 8.81 3.13 -11.62
C ALA A 8 10.14 2.37 -11.47
N PHE A 9 11.14 2.99 -10.84
CA PHE A 9 12.44 2.36 -10.58
C PHE A 9 12.33 1.11 -9.70
N THR A 10 11.35 1.08 -8.80
CA THR A 10 11.08 -0.01 -7.86
C THR A 10 10.97 -1.39 -8.54
N LEU A 11 10.37 -1.45 -9.73
CA LEU A 11 10.15 -2.70 -10.48
C LEU A 11 11.08 -2.84 -11.69
N SER A 12 12.12 -2.00 -11.77
CA SER A 12 13.14 -2.09 -12.80
C SER A 12 14.02 -3.33 -12.59
N LYS A 13 14.78 -3.70 -13.62
CA LYS A 13 15.77 -4.79 -13.56
C LYS A 13 16.91 -4.51 -12.57
N ASP A 14 17.10 -3.25 -12.17
CA ASP A 14 18.20 -2.80 -11.33
C ASP A 14 17.89 -2.96 -9.83
N VAL A 15 16.62 -3.21 -9.48
CA VAL A 15 16.17 -3.42 -8.10
C VAL A 15 15.84 -4.89 -7.88
N LYS A 16 16.49 -5.51 -6.89
CA LYS A 16 16.17 -6.88 -6.49
C LYS A 16 14.78 -6.93 -5.87
N LEU A 17 14.04 -8.00 -6.16
CA LEU A 17 12.64 -8.17 -5.72
C LEU A 17 12.46 -8.18 -4.19
N GLN A 18 13.50 -8.55 -3.44
CA GLN A 18 13.52 -8.49 -1.98
C GLN A 18 13.71 -7.05 -1.44
N ASP A 19 14.32 -6.17 -2.22
CA ASP A 19 14.64 -4.78 -1.86
C ASP A 19 13.60 -3.80 -2.42
N SER A 20 12.77 -4.23 -3.37
CA SER A 20 11.79 -3.38 -4.05
C SER A 20 10.68 -2.85 -3.12
N PHE A 21 10.53 -3.33 -1.90
CA PHE A 21 9.57 -2.73 -0.97
C PHE A 21 10.05 -1.42 -0.34
N TYR A 22 11.38 -1.17 -0.30
CA TYR A 22 11.93 -0.02 0.43
C TYR A 22 11.48 1.31 -0.16
N ILE A 23 11.46 1.46 -1.49
CA ILE A 23 11.06 2.72 -2.12
C ILE A 23 9.58 3.05 -1.84
N PRO A 24 8.60 2.15 -2.09
CA PRO A 24 7.21 2.38 -1.68
C PRO A 24 7.06 2.69 -0.19
N ASN A 25 7.82 2.00 0.68
CA ASN A 25 7.77 2.24 2.12
C ASN A 25 8.24 3.66 2.47
N GLN A 26 9.35 4.14 1.91
CA GLN A 26 9.81 5.51 2.15
C GLN A 26 8.83 6.56 1.61
N LEU A 27 8.18 6.28 0.48
CA LEU A 27 7.20 7.18 -0.09
C LEU A 27 5.88 7.23 0.68
N SER A 28 5.57 6.22 1.49
CA SER A 28 4.36 6.21 2.34
C SER A 28 4.34 7.33 3.37
N SER A 29 5.52 7.74 3.85
CA SER A 29 5.70 8.85 4.78
C SER A 29 5.86 10.21 4.07
N ASN A 30 5.96 10.22 2.75
CA ASN A 30 6.10 11.45 1.97
C ASN A 30 4.70 11.98 1.55
N PRO A 31 4.33 13.24 1.87
CA PRO A 31 3.03 13.80 1.49
C PRO A 31 2.72 13.71 -0.01
N SER A 32 3.71 13.91 -0.87
CA SER A 32 3.56 13.80 -2.34
C SER A 32 3.66 12.36 -2.84
N GLY A 33 4.27 11.46 -2.06
CA GLY A 33 4.45 10.05 -2.41
C GLY A 33 3.24 9.20 -2.05
N LYS A 34 2.63 9.43 -0.88
CA LYS A 34 1.56 8.60 -0.34
C LYS A 34 0.35 8.50 -1.29
N ASP A 35 -0.03 9.59 -1.94
CA ASP A 35 -1.23 9.62 -2.80
C ASP A 35 -1.01 8.84 -4.12
N LEU A 36 0.24 8.58 -4.48
CA LEU A 36 0.63 7.81 -5.66
C LEU A 36 0.68 6.29 -5.38
N LEU A 37 0.78 5.88 -4.10
CA LEU A 37 1.00 4.48 -3.74
C LEU A 37 -0.17 3.59 -4.12
N LEU A 38 -1.41 3.98 -3.79
CA LEU A 38 -2.57 3.15 -4.08
C LEU A 38 -2.78 2.94 -5.58
N PRO A 39 -2.78 3.99 -6.44
CA PRO A 39 -2.85 3.81 -7.89
C PRO A 39 -1.73 2.90 -8.43
N TRP A 40 -0.48 3.15 -8.03
CA TRP A 40 0.67 2.37 -8.48
C TRP A 40 0.57 0.91 -8.03
N LEU A 41 0.15 0.66 -6.79
CA LEU A 41 0.03 -0.69 -6.27
C LEU A 41 -1.08 -1.45 -6.99
N LYS A 42 -2.21 -0.81 -7.29
CA LYS A 42 -3.32 -1.41 -8.05
C LYS A 42 -2.89 -1.81 -9.46
N GLU A 43 -2.15 -0.94 -10.14
CA GLU A 43 -1.62 -1.18 -11.48
C GLU A 43 -0.65 -2.38 -11.51
N ASN A 44 0.22 -2.48 -10.51
CA ASN A 44 1.28 -3.49 -10.47
C ASN A 44 0.91 -4.75 -9.68
N TRP A 45 -0.28 -4.81 -9.08
CA TRP A 45 -0.64 -5.85 -8.12
C TRP A 45 -0.55 -7.26 -8.68
N LEU A 46 -1.03 -7.50 -9.89
CA LEU A 46 -1.03 -8.84 -10.49
C LEU A 46 0.40 -9.34 -10.75
N TRP A 47 1.28 -8.44 -11.16
CA TRP A 47 2.70 -8.74 -11.36
C TRP A 47 3.37 -9.07 -10.02
N LEU A 48 3.15 -8.24 -9.00
CA LEU A 48 3.68 -8.43 -7.65
C LEU A 48 3.19 -9.75 -7.06
N LYS A 49 1.88 -10.00 -7.12
CA LYS A 49 1.25 -11.23 -6.66
C LYS A 49 1.87 -12.45 -7.35
N LYS A 50 2.02 -12.44 -8.69
CA LYS A 50 2.60 -13.57 -9.44
C LYS A 50 4.08 -13.83 -9.09
N ARG A 51 4.86 -12.77 -8.87
CA ARG A 51 6.31 -12.88 -8.60
C ARG A 51 6.61 -13.22 -7.13
N LEU A 52 5.80 -12.73 -6.20
CA LEU A 52 6.04 -12.84 -4.76
C LEU A 52 5.23 -13.96 -4.09
N SER A 53 4.23 -14.54 -4.77
CA SER A 53 3.38 -15.62 -4.20
C SER A 53 4.12 -16.91 -3.86
N ALA A 54 5.36 -17.10 -4.31
CA ALA A 54 6.16 -18.30 -4.08
C ALA A 54 6.81 -18.34 -2.68
N GLY A 55 6.01 -18.24 -1.61
CA GLY A 55 6.48 -18.43 -0.23
C GLY A 55 7.26 -17.27 0.38
N THR A 56 7.22 -16.06 -0.22
CA THR A 56 7.92 -14.89 0.33
C THR A 56 7.03 -14.06 1.25
N HIS A 57 7.59 -13.58 2.37
CA HIS A 57 6.93 -12.62 3.28
C HIS A 57 6.88 -11.18 2.72
N MET A 58 7.13 -11.00 1.43
CA MET A 58 7.30 -9.68 0.81
C MET A 58 5.97 -9.07 0.38
N LEU A 59 5.04 -9.88 -0.15
CA LEU A 59 3.77 -9.38 -0.66
C LEU A 59 2.95 -8.60 0.39
N PRO A 60 2.88 -9.05 1.67
CA PRO A 60 2.25 -8.26 2.73
C PRO A 60 2.89 -6.88 2.90
N ARG A 61 4.22 -6.75 2.85
CA ARG A 61 4.91 -5.46 3.07
C ARG A 61 4.40 -4.34 2.15
N TYR A 62 4.00 -4.67 0.92
CA TYR A 62 3.40 -3.69 0.00
C TYR A 62 2.04 -3.19 0.46
N VAL A 63 1.20 -4.09 1.02
CA VAL A 63 -0.09 -3.71 1.61
C VAL A 63 0.14 -2.77 2.80
N GLY A 64 1.13 -3.08 3.66
CA GLY A 64 1.50 -2.25 4.80
C GLY A 64 1.91 -0.82 4.45
N THR A 65 2.45 -0.58 3.24
CA THR A 65 2.79 0.78 2.79
C THR A 65 1.58 1.71 2.65
N LEU A 66 0.36 1.16 2.62
CA LEU A 66 -0.87 1.94 2.59
C LEU A 66 -1.33 2.37 3.99
N SER A 67 -0.66 1.96 5.07
CA SER A 67 -1.09 2.25 6.44
C SER A 67 -1.08 3.74 6.82
N THR A 68 -0.40 4.59 6.04
CA THR A 68 -0.39 6.05 6.22
C THR A 68 -1.56 6.76 5.53
N GLN A 69 -2.40 6.03 4.80
CA GLN A 69 -3.62 6.58 4.20
C GLN A 69 -4.63 6.96 5.29
N ARG A 70 -5.58 7.83 4.91
CA ARG A 70 -6.70 8.26 5.74
C ARG A 70 -7.92 8.58 4.87
N GLY A 71 -9.09 8.60 5.48
CA GLY A 71 -10.38 8.83 4.85
C GLY A 71 -11.15 7.54 4.59
N TYR A 72 -12.46 7.55 4.87
CA TYR A 72 -13.33 6.39 4.67
C TYR A 72 -13.39 5.92 3.21
N ASP A 73 -13.26 6.83 2.24
CA ASP A 73 -13.19 6.47 0.82
C ASP A 73 -11.97 5.59 0.52
N LYS A 74 -10.80 5.93 1.08
CA LYS A 74 -9.57 5.15 0.90
C LYS A 74 -9.64 3.83 1.63
N LEU A 75 -10.17 3.81 2.85
CA LEU A 75 -10.44 2.58 3.60
C LEU A 75 -11.29 1.60 2.78
N LYS A 76 -12.41 2.09 2.23
CA LYS A 76 -13.32 1.30 1.39
C LYS A 76 -12.64 0.83 0.11
N GLU A 77 -11.99 1.74 -0.61
CA GLU A 77 -11.29 1.44 -1.87
C GLU A 77 -10.25 0.31 -1.69
N ILE A 78 -9.44 0.40 -0.63
CA ILE A 78 -8.40 -0.59 -0.29
C ILE A 78 -9.03 -1.93 0.07
N LYS A 79 -10.05 -1.92 0.94
CA LYS A 79 -10.75 -3.13 1.36
C LYS A 79 -11.36 -3.86 0.16
N GLU A 80 -12.10 -3.16 -0.69
CA GLU A 80 -12.73 -3.73 -1.88
C GLU A 80 -11.68 -4.27 -2.86
N PHE A 81 -10.59 -3.53 -3.08
CA PHE A 81 -9.54 -3.96 -3.99
C PHE A 81 -8.92 -5.30 -3.57
N PHE A 82 -8.51 -5.44 -2.30
CA PHE A 82 -7.79 -6.63 -1.82
C PHE A 82 -8.71 -7.81 -1.43
N THR A 83 -10.00 -7.58 -1.23
CA THR A 83 -10.98 -8.65 -0.98
C THR A 83 -11.63 -9.20 -2.26
N SER A 84 -11.43 -8.52 -3.41
CA SER A 84 -11.90 -9.03 -4.69
C SER A 84 -11.27 -10.38 -5.05
N LYS A 85 -12.05 -11.26 -5.70
CA LYS A 85 -11.62 -12.62 -6.11
C LYS A 85 -10.30 -12.63 -6.89
N LYS A 86 -10.06 -11.60 -7.71
CA LYS A 86 -8.86 -11.47 -8.55
C LYS A 86 -7.61 -11.19 -7.72
N ASN A 87 -7.73 -10.28 -6.75
CA ASN A 87 -6.59 -9.70 -6.05
C ASN A 87 -6.29 -10.38 -4.71
N TYR A 88 -7.30 -10.99 -4.09
CA TYR A 88 -7.15 -11.66 -2.81
C TYR A 88 -6.07 -12.74 -2.82
N THR A 89 -5.35 -12.84 -1.71
CA THR A 89 -4.41 -13.92 -1.41
C THR A 89 -4.34 -14.13 0.11
N PRO A 90 -4.34 -15.38 0.61
CA PRO A 90 -4.27 -15.65 2.04
C PRO A 90 -3.05 -15.01 2.74
N ALA A 91 -1.93 -14.87 2.01
CA ALA A 91 -0.69 -14.33 2.55
C ALA A 91 -0.81 -12.90 3.09
N ILE A 92 -1.70 -12.07 2.53
CA ILE A 92 -1.87 -10.68 2.96
C ILE A 92 -2.96 -10.49 4.01
N LYS A 93 -3.71 -11.53 4.38
CA LYS A 93 -4.91 -11.38 5.21
C LYS A 93 -4.63 -10.61 6.51
N LYS A 94 -3.58 -11.00 7.23
CA LYS A 94 -3.19 -10.37 8.50
C LYS A 94 -2.82 -8.90 8.30
N GLU A 95 -1.89 -8.65 7.38
CA GLU A 95 -1.40 -7.29 7.10
C GLU A 95 -2.50 -6.37 6.57
N LEU A 96 -3.43 -6.90 5.75
CA LEU A 96 -4.58 -6.14 5.27
C LEU A 96 -5.47 -5.69 6.42
N THR A 97 -5.75 -6.56 7.39
CA THR A 97 -6.50 -6.20 8.60
C THR A 97 -5.79 -5.08 9.36
N GLU A 98 -4.51 -5.27 9.68
CA GLU A 98 -3.71 -4.27 10.43
C GLU A 98 -3.60 -2.93 9.68
N THR A 99 -3.49 -2.98 8.35
CA THR A 99 -3.45 -1.78 7.50
C THR A 99 -4.78 -1.03 7.54
N LEU A 100 -5.91 -1.74 7.42
CA LEU A 100 -7.24 -1.12 7.46
C LEU A 100 -7.52 -0.50 8.84
N GLU A 101 -7.16 -1.19 9.92
CA GLU A 101 -7.26 -0.67 11.29
C GLU A 101 -6.48 0.65 11.46
N ARG A 102 -5.23 0.70 10.95
CA ARG A 102 -4.43 1.93 10.99
C ARG A 102 -5.04 3.09 10.20
N ILE A 103 -5.60 2.81 9.03
CA ILE A 103 -6.27 3.83 8.20
C ILE A 103 -7.50 4.38 8.92
N GLU A 104 -8.27 3.51 9.58
CA GLU A 104 -9.43 3.91 10.39
C GLU A 104 -9.01 4.82 11.55
N ILE A 105 -7.99 4.42 12.32
CA ILE A 105 -7.42 5.25 13.40
C ILE A 105 -6.94 6.61 12.87
N ASN A 106 -6.20 6.64 11.75
CA ASN A 106 -5.72 7.89 11.14
C ASN A 106 -6.87 8.80 10.68
N THR A 107 -7.99 8.20 10.25
CA THR A 107 -9.17 8.93 9.81
C THR A 107 -9.86 9.59 11.00
N LEU A 108 -10.14 8.80 12.05
CA LEU A 108 -10.74 9.30 13.29
C LEU A 108 -9.89 10.39 13.94
N PHE A 109 -8.57 10.21 13.97
CA PHE A 109 -7.66 11.21 14.54
C PHE A 109 -7.69 12.52 13.75
N ALA A 110 -7.77 12.47 12.42
CA ALA A 110 -7.87 13.66 11.59
C ALA A 110 -9.22 14.39 11.78
N GLU A 111 -10.32 13.67 11.97
CA GLU A 111 -11.63 14.23 12.28
C GLU A 111 -11.65 14.89 13.66
N TRP A 112 -11.08 14.23 14.66
CA TRP A 112 -10.95 14.77 16.01
C TRP A 112 -10.19 16.10 16.00
N LEU A 113 -9.04 16.17 15.32
CA LEU A 113 -8.27 17.42 15.18
C LEU A 113 -9.04 18.55 14.47
N GLY A 114 -9.95 18.21 13.55
CA GLY A 114 -10.76 19.20 12.83
C GLY A 114 -11.99 19.69 13.61
N ASN A 115 -12.44 18.95 14.62
CA ASN A 115 -13.55 19.34 15.50
C ASN A 115 -13.08 20.20 16.69
N ASP A 116 -11.78 20.15 17.02
CA ASP A 116 -11.14 20.93 18.09
C ASP A 116 -10.62 22.32 17.64
N SER A 117 -10.82 22.68 16.37
CA SER A 117 -10.42 23.97 15.75
C SER A 117 -11.61 24.85 15.41
#